data_AF-A0A9D8PQN6-F1
#
_entry.id   AF-A0A9D8PQN6-F1
#
_cell.length_a   1.000
_cell.length_b   1.000
_cell.length_c   1.000
_cell.angle_alpha   90.00
_cell.angle_beta   90.00
_cell.angle_gamma   90.00
#
_symmetry.space_group_name_H-M   'P 1'
#
loop_
_entity.id
_entity.type
_entity.pdbx_description
1 polymer ?
#
loop_
_entity_poly.entity_id
_entity_poly.type
_entity_poly.pdbx_seq_one_letter_code
_entity_poly.pdbx_strand_id
1 'polypeptide(L)'
;MAGFEDYAADTREIELEIERKGLALGVDWTDDVQVRALARKALDHSASDIRLAESGPVDHRLMAKVDLFGLAALMLRTMEESAGVGIESHGGPAWKAFARALWAEVQTRKPQ
;
A
#
# COMPACT_ATOMS: atom_id res chain seq x y z
N MET A 1 8.66 14.98 -19.81
CA MET A 1 10.05 14.46 -19.83
C MET A 1 10.06 13.24 -18.93
N ALA A 2 10.12 12.05 -19.51
CA ALA A 2 10.30 10.82 -18.73
C ALA A 2 11.75 10.83 -18.23
N GLY A 3 11.95 11.33 -17.01
CA GLY A 3 13.13 10.93 -16.25
C GLY A 3 13.06 9.42 -16.12
N PHE A 4 14.19 8.71 -16.28
CA PHE A 4 14.24 7.33 -15.86
C PHE A 4 13.88 7.30 -14.37
N GLU A 5 12.63 6.94 -14.08
CA GLU A 5 12.17 6.71 -12.72
C GLU A 5 13.05 5.58 -12.18
N ASP A 6 13.71 5.84 -11.05
CA ASP A 6 14.47 4.80 -10.37
C ASP A 6 13.47 3.91 -9.63
N TYR A 7 12.73 3.09 -10.40
CA TYR A 7 11.69 2.20 -9.86
C TYR A 7 12.23 1.29 -8.75
N ALA A 8 13.53 0.99 -8.74
CA ALA A 8 14.16 0.23 -7.68
C ALA A 8 14.32 1.06 -6.38
N ALA A 9 14.71 2.32 -6.49
CA ALA A 9 14.73 3.25 -5.36
C ALA A 9 13.31 3.49 -4.82
N ASP A 10 12.34 3.76 -5.70
CA ASP A 10 10.96 4.01 -5.32
C ASP A 10 10.34 2.80 -4.62
N THR A 11 10.54 1.60 -5.18
CA THR A 11 10.08 0.34 -4.56
C THR A 11 10.65 0.18 -3.15
N ARG A 12 11.92 0.50 -2.95
CA ARG A 12 12.58 0.40 -1.63
C ARG A 12 12.05 1.43 -0.64
N GLU A 13 11.83 2.67 -1.08
CA GLU A 13 11.30 3.73 -0.22
C GLU A 13 9.86 3.44 0.20
N ILE A 14 9.02 3.03 -0.75
CA ILE A 14 7.63 2.63 -0.48
C ILE A 14 7.60 1.43 0.47
N GLU A 15 8.42 0.41 0.23
CA GLU A 15 8.49 -0.75 1.13
C GLU A 15 8.90 -0.36 2.55
N LEU A 16 9.94 0.47 2.70
CA LEU A 16 10.41 0.91 4.02
C LEU A 16 9.31 1.63 4.80
N GLU A 17 8.53 2.48 4.12
CA GLU A 17 7.40 3.15 4.76
C GLU A 17 6.26 2.17 5.08
N ILE A 18 5.95 1.22 4.19
CA ILE A 18 4.98 0.14 4.47
C ILE A 18 5.39 -0.62 5.74
N GLU A 19 6.66 -0.99 5.87
CA GLU A 19 7.18 -1.68 7.06
C GLU A 19 7.03 -0.82 8.32
N ARG A 20 7.39 0.47 8.27
CA ARG A 20 7.26 1.41 9.39
C ARG A 20 5.82 1.58 9.84
N LYS A 21 4.88 1.79 8.90
CA LYS A 21 3.46 1.91 9.25
C LYS A 21 2.89 0.57 9.72
N GLY A 22 3.33 -0.54 9.14
CA GLY A 22 3.01 -1.89 9.59
C GLY A 22 3.37 -2.11 11.06
N LEU A 23 4.60 -1.74 11.45
CA LEU A 23 5.05 -1.80 12.85
C LEU A 23 4.18 -0.95 13.77
N ALA A 24 3.89 0.30 13.39
CA ALA A 24 3.04 1.20 14.18
C ALA A 24 1.60 0.65 14.36
N LEU A 25 1.12 -0.14 13.41
CA LEU A 25 -0.22 -0.73 13.41
C LEU A 25 -0.27 -2.14 14.02
N GLY A 26 0.88 -2.77 14.27
CA GLY A 26 0.99 -4.15 14.74
C GLY A 26 0.68 -5.19 13.65
N VAL A 27 1.08 -4.91 12.41
CA VAL A 27 0.86 -5.80 11.26
C VAL A 27 1.91 -6.91 11.25
N ASP A 28 1.44 -8.15 11.19
CA ASP A 28 2.22 -9.33 10.83
C ASP A 28 2.03 -9.62 9.34
N TRP A 29 3.06 -9.31 8.55
CA TRP A 29 3.05 -9.52 7.10
C TRP A 29 3.02 -11.00 6.68
N THR A 30 3.17 -11.93 7.62
CA THR A 30 3.05 -13.37 7.38
C THR A 30 1.63 -13.90 7.64
N ASP A 31 0.79 -13.14 8.33
CA ASP A 31 -0.62 -13.46 8.53
C ASP A 31 -1.44 -13.00 7.32
N ASP A 32 -1.62 -13.91 6.36
CA ASP A 32 -2.39 -13.65 5.13
C ASP A 32 -3.82 -13.15 5.41
N VAL A 33 -4.46 -13.57 6.50
CA VAL A 33 -5.82 -13.13 6.85
C VAL A 33 -5.78 -11.66 7.29
N GLN A 34 -4.83 -11.30 8.14
CA GLN A 34 -4.65 -9.93 8.60
C GLN A 34 -4.28 -9.00 7.44
N VAL A 35 -3.31 -9.39 6.60
CA VAL A 35 -2.86 -8.60 5.45
C VAL A 35 -3.99 -8.44 4.43
N ARG A 36 -4.80 -9.47 4.19
CA ARG A 36 -5.97 -9.39 3.31
C ARG A 36 -7.04 -8.45 3.85
N ALA A 37 -7.33 -8.50 5.15
CA ALA A 37 -8.26 -7.56 5.78
C ALA A 37 -7.75 -6.11 5.71
N LEU A 38 -6.43 -5.90 5.78
CA LEU A 38 -5.79 -4.60 5.63
C LEU A 38 -5.91 -4.08 4.19
N ALA A 39 -5.62 -4.93 3.21
CA ALA A 39 -5.74 -4.60 1.78
C ALA A 39 -7.18 -4.22 1.39
N ARG A 40 -8.18 -4.94 1.90
CA ARG A 40 -9.59 -4.58 1.71
C ARG A 40 -9.88 -3.17 2.21
N LYS A 41 -9.46 -2.87 3.44
CA LYS A 41 -9.65 -1.54 4.05
C LYS A 41 -8.91 -0.45 3.28
N ALA A 42 -7.73 -0.75 2.73
CA ALA A 42 -6.97 0.20 1.91
C ALA A 42 -7.71 0.57 0.63
N LEU A 43 -8.30 -0.43 -0.04
CA LEU A 43 -9.08 -0.20 -1.27
C LEU A 43 -10.47 0.40 -1.02
N ASP A 44 -11.03 0.23 0.18
CA ASP A 44 -12.28 0.86 0.60
C ASP A 44 -12.07 2.27 1.19
N HIS A 45 -10.80 2.67 1.39
CA HIS A 45 -10.46 3.92 2.01
C HIS A 45 -10.94 5.10 1.17
N SER A 46 -11.65 6.02 1.81
CA SER A 46 -12.35 7.12 1.16
C SER A 46 -11.76 8.48 1.55
N ALA A 47 -11.97 9.49 0.70
CA ALA A 47 -11.62 10.88 1.03
C ALA A 47 -12.34 11.42 2.30
N SER A 48 -13.39 10.75 2.77
CA SER A 48 -14.04 11.04 4.06
C SER A 48 -13.19 10.61 5.26
N ASP A 49 -12.50 9.49 5.16
CA ASP A 49 -11.66 8.97 6.25
C ASP A 49 -10.42 9.84 6.48
N ILE A 50 -9.87 10.42 5.41
CA ILE A 50 -8.77 11.39 5.46
C ILE A 50 -9.20 12.65 6.24
N ARG A 51 -10.36 13.19 5.89
CA ARG A 51 -10.92 14.38 6.56
C ARG A 51 -11.21 14.15 8.05
N LEU A 52 -11.60 12.93 8.42
CA LEU A 52 -11.78 12.57 9.83
C LEU A 52 -10.44 12.60 10.59
N ALA A 53 -9.36 12.09 9.99
CA ALA A 53 -8.03 12.13 10.57
C ALA A 53 -7.49 13.56 10.77
N GLU A 54 -7.92 14.52 9.94
CA GLU A 54 -7.54 15.94 10.03
C GLU A 54 -8.32 16.74 11.08
N SER A 55 -9.45 16.23 11.58
CA SER A 55 -10.45 17.02 12.32
C SER A 55 -10.38 16.93 13.85
N GLY A 56 -9.39 16.24 14.43
CA GLY A 56 -9.27 16.02 15.87
C GLY A 56 -7.84 16.08 16.41
N PRO A 57 -7.63 15.80 17.72
CA PRO A 57 -6.30 15.59 18.29
C PRO A 57 -5.55 14.52 17.49
N VAL A 58 -4.24 14.68 17.32
CA VAL A 58 -3.42 13.77 16.50
C VAL A 58 -3.49 12.34 17.04
N ASP A 59 -4.26 11.49 16.38
CA ASP A 59 -4.25 10.04 16.59
C ASP A 59 -3.20 9.43 15.66
N HIS A 60 -2.02 9.15 16.21
CA HIS A 60 -0.89 8.59 15.48
C HIS A 60 -1.20 7.24 14.82
N ARG A 61 -2.11 6.44 15.40
CA ARG A 61 -2.49 5.14 14.83
C ARG A 61 -3.40 5.34 13.62
N LEU A 62 -4.32 6.30 13.71
CA LEU A 62 -5.16 6.68 12.59
C LEU A 62 -4.32 7.26 11.44
N MET A 63 -3.36 8.13 11.74
CA MET A 63 -2.43 8.67 10.73
C MET A 63 -1.62 7.56 10.05
N ALA A 64 -1.04 6.64 10.83
CA ALA A 64 -0.28 5.53 10.25
C ALA A 64 -1.12 4.66 9.31
N LYS A 65 -2.42 4.51 9.60
CA LYS A 65 -3.37 3.78 8.75
C LYS A 65 -3.68 4.53 7.46
N VAL A 66 -3.92 5.84 7.52
CA VAL A 66 -4.13 6.70 6.34
C VAL A 66 -2.90 6.68 5.44
N ASP A 67 -1.71 6.85 6.03
CA ASP A 67 -0.43 6.79 5.30
C ASP A 67 -0.26 5.44 4.61
N LEU A 68 -0.51 4.33 5.31
CA LEU A 68 -0.40 2.99 4.74
C LEU A 68 -1.35 2.79 3.55
N PHE A 69 -2.55 3.38 3.59
CA PHE A 69 -3.51 3.28 2.49
C PHE A 69 -3.09 4.14 1.30
N GLY A 70 -2.50 5.32 1.53
CA GLY A 70 -1.84 6.10 0.49
C GLY A 70 -0.67 5.35 -0.15
N LEU A 71 0.16 4.69 0.66
CA LEU A 71 1.28 3.86 0.20
C LEU A 71 0.81 2.67 -0.65
N ALA A 72 -0.35 2.08 -0.33
CA ALA A 72 -0.93 1.02 -1.17
C ALA A 72 -1.27 1.51 -2.58
N ALA A 73 -1.78 2.75 -2.72
CA ALA A 73 -2.05 3.33 -4.03
C ALA A 73 -0.77 3.66 -4.80
N LEU A 74 0.25 4.23 -4.13
CA LEU A 74 1.57 4.47 -4.73
C LEU A 74 2.21 3.18 -5.20
N MET A 75 2.22 2.16 -4.35
CA MET A 75 2.71 0.82 -4.66
C MET A 75 2.08 0.24 -5.93
N LEU A 76 0.74 0.24 -6.04
CA LEU A 76 0.05 -0.27 -7.23
C LEU A 76 0.42 0.51 -8.48
N ARG A 77 0.52 1.84 -8.37
CA ARG A 77 0.91 2.71 -9.48
C ARG A 77 2.35 2.47 -9.94
N THR A 78 3.31 2.39 -9.01
CA THR A 78 4.71 2.06 -9.32
C THR A 78 4.82 0.70 -10.00
N MET A 79 4.06 -0.30 -9.55
CA MET A 79 3.99 -1.61 -10.20
C MET A 79 3.42 -1.53 -11.62
N GLU A 80 2.36 -0.74 -11.84
CA GLU A 80 1.74 -0.56 -13.16
C GLU A 80 2.68 0.18 -14.14
N GLU A 81 3.28 1.29 -13.69
CA GLU A 81 4.19 2.11 -14.51
C GLU A 81 5.47 1.32 -14.88
N SER A 82 6.07 0.62 -13.91
CA SER A 82 7.25 -0.21 -14.17
C SER A 82 6.96 -1.38 -15.11
N ALA A 83 5.83 -2.07 -14.94
CA ALA A 83 5.41 -3.14 -15.87
C ALA A 83 5.19 -2.60 -17.30
N GLY A 84 4.68 -1.39 -17.45
CA GLY A 84 4.48 -0.71 -18.73
C GLY A 84 5.78 -0.47 -19.52
N VAL A 85 6.93 -0.42 -18.84
CA VAL A 85 8.27 -0.29 -19.46
C VAL A 85 9.09 -1.59 -19.42
N GLY A 86 8.46 -2.72 -19.06
CA GLY A 86 9.10 -4.04 -19.02
C GLY A 86 9.98 -4.28 -17.79
N ILE A 87 9.81 -3.49 -16.72
CA ILE A 87 10.51 -3.66 -15.44
C ILE A 87 9.55 -4.27 -14.44
N GLU A 88 9.89 -5.41 -13.87
CA GLU A 88 9.15 -5.97 -12.74
C GLU A 88 9.69 -5.40 -11.43
N SER A 89 8.97 -4.44 -10.85
CA SER A 89 9.30 -3.91 -9.52
C SER A 89 9.08 -4.97 -8.44
N HIS A 90 10.16 -5.36 -7.75
CA HIS A 90 10.14 -6.35 -6.69
C HIS A 90 10.63 -5.76 -5.37
N GLY A 91 9.72 -5.60 -4.41
CA GLY A 91 10.09 -5.41 -3.01
C GLY A 91 10.33 -6.73 -2.27
N GLY A 92 10.72 -6.62 -1.02
CA GLY A 92 10.85 -7.67 -0.03
C GLY A 92 9.51 -8.22 0.50
N PRO A 93 9.50 -8.81 1.72
CA PRO A 93 8.37 -9.59 2.22
C PRO A 93 7.09 -8.79 2.40
N ALA A 94 7.17 -7.59 2.99
CA ALA A 94 6.00 -6.75 3.25
C ALA A 94 5.36 -6.30 1.93
N TRP A 95 6.18 -5.86 0.97
CA TRP A 95 5.73 -5.55 -0.38
C TRP A 95 5.01 -6.73 -1.02
N LYS A 96 5.63 -7.92 -1.06
CA LYS A 96 5.04 -9.10 -1.72
C LYS A 96 3.73 -9.55 -1.07
N ALA A 97 3.68 -9.58 0.26
CA ALA A 97 2.48 -9.96 1.00
C ALA A 97 1.34 -8.97 0.71
N PHE A 98 1.62 -7.67 0.78
CA PHE A 98 0.61 -6.64 0.58
C PHE A 98 0.17 -6.55 -0.88
N ALA A 99 1.09 -6.66 -1.84
CA ALA A 99 0.79 -6.71 -3.28
C ALA A 99 -0.19 -7.84 -3.59
N ARG A 100 0.12 -9.05 -3.11
CA ARG A 100 -0.71 -10.24 -3.30
C ARG A 100 -2.10 -10.04 -2.73
N ALA A 101 -2.21 -9.46 -1.54
CA ALA A 101 -3.47 -9.16 -0.89
C ALA A 101 -4.29 -8.10 -1.65
N LEU A 102 -3.66 -7.01 -2.09
CA LEU A 102 -4.29 -5.95 -2.89
C LEU A 102 -4.82 -6.51 -4.21
N TRP A 103 -4.02 -7.28 -4.94
CA TRP A 103 -4.45 -7.93 -6.17
C TRP A 103 -5.61 -8.90 -5.94
N ALA A 104 -5.56 -9.71 -4.88
CA ALA A 104 -6.66 -10.62 -4.55
C ALA A 104 -7.98 -9.85 -4.31
N GLU A 105 -7.94 -8.70 -3.66
CA GLU A 105 -9.12 -7.87 -3.39
C GLU A 105 -9.55 -7.01 -4.60
N VAL A 106 -8.65 -6.62 -5.49
CA VAL A 106 -9.02 -5.97 -6.76
C VAL A 106 -9.74 -6.96 -7.68
N GLN A 107 -9.24 -8.20 -7.76
CA GLN A 107 -9.82 -9.23 -8.62
C GLN A 107 -11.23 -9.65 -8.17
N THR A 108 -11.52 -9.62 -6.86
CA THR A 108 -12.89 -9.87 -6.37
C THR A 108 -13.89 -8.75 -6.68
N ARG A 109 -13.40 -7.55 -7.03
CA ARG A 109 -14.23 -6.37 -7.35
C ARG A 109 -14.52 -6.19 -8.83
N LYS A 110 -13.78 -6.87 -9.72
CA LYS A 110 -14.09 -6.81 -11.15
C LYS A 110 -15.43 -7.51 -11.40
N PRO A 111 -16.38 -6.87 -12.13
CA PRO A 111 -17.61 -7.55 -12.53
C PRO A 111 -17.22 -8.77 -13.38
N GLN A 112 -17.83 -9.91 -13.07
CA GLN A 112 -17.69 -11.14 -13.86
C GLN A 112 -18.28 -10.97 -15.26
#